data_AF-A0A0T1WCW0-F1
#
_entry.id   AF-A0A0T1WCW0-F1
#
_cell.length_a   1.000
_cell.length_b   1.000
_cell.length_c   1.000
_cell.angle_alpha   90.00
_cell.angle_beta   90.00
_cell.angle_gamma   90.00
#
_symmetry.space_group_name_H-M   'P 1'
#
loop_
_entity.id
_entity.type
_entity.pdbx_description
1 polymer ?
#
loop_
_entity_poly.entity_id
_entity_poly.type
_entity_poly.pdbx_seq_one_letter_code
_entity_poly.pdbx_strand_id
1 'polypeptide(L)'
;MTTYLDAQLAWATVEHCRPSMRRRELNIVFVALGAGDYYTAIAASIAAMNHAQNSLPEELRDGLTAWADLIMDPLSRNRIDDLIARASVTPAPIPLTRCDVPLDRPPERPRRMR
;
A
#
# COMPACT_ATOMS: atom_id res chain seq x y z
N MET A 1 19.59 12.87 0.79
CA MET A 1 18.43 13.68 1.21
C MET A 1 17.17 13.12 0.54
N THR A 2 16.90 11.82 0.77
CA THR A 2 15.88 11.01 0.08
C THR A 2 14.97 10.24 1.05
N THR A 3 15.39 10.11 2.31
CA THR A 3 14.74 9.28 3.33
C THR A 3 13.29 9.62 3.63
N TYR A 4 12.86 10.87 3.45
CA TYR A 4 11.45 11.27 3.64
C TYR A 4 10.55 10.79 2.49
N LEU A 5 11.03 10.85 1.24
CA LEU A 5 10.30 10.32 0.09
C LEU A 5 10.25 8.80 0.15
N ASP A 6 11.37 8.17 0.51
CA ASP A 6 11.46 6.71 0.72
C ASP A 6 10.47 6.25 1.80
N ALA A 7 10.40 6.99 2.92
CA ALA A 7 9.47 6.69 4.00
C ALA A 7 8.01 6.82 3.55
N GLN A 8 7.63 7.91 2.88
CA GLN A 8 6.26 8.09 2.39
C GLN A 8 5.85 7.00 1.41
N LEU A 9 6.73 6.65 0.47
CA LEU A 9 6.49 5.59 -0.50
C LEU A 9 6.35 4.22 0.19
N ALA A 10 7.22 3.93 1.17
CA ALA A 10 7.12 2.72 1.97
C ALA A 10 5.80 2.65 2.73
N TRP A 11 5.40 3.73 3.41
CA TRP A 11 4.11 3.79 4.11
C TRP A 11 2.92 3.60 3.17
N ALA A 12 2.89 4.30 2.03
CA ALA A 12 1.82 4.14 1.03
C ALA A 12 1.74 2.69 0.51
N THR A 13 2.88 2.06 0.28
CA THR A 13 2.95 0.65 -0.15
C THR A 13 2.41 -0.28 0.92
N VAL A 14 2.82 -0.09 2.17
CA VAL A 14 2.34 -0.90 3.30
C VAL A 14 0.84 -0.74 3.50
N GLU A 15 0.31 0.49 3.48
CA GLU A 15 -1.12 0.75 3.66
C GLU A 15 -1.96 0.06 2.58
N HIS A 16 -1.52 0.11 1.33
CA HIS A 16 -2.20 -0.57 0.22
C HIS A 16 -2.14 -2.09 0.37
N CYS A 17 -0.97 -2.64 0.71
CA CYS A 17 -0.78 -4.08 0.80
C CYS A 17 -1.34 -4.69 2.10
N ARG A 18 -1.55 -3.89 3.16
CA ARG A 18 -1.95 -4.35 4.51
C ARG A 18 -3.14 -5.31 4.54
N PRO A 19 -4.25 -5.09 3.80
CA PRO A 19 -5.40 -6.00 3.80
C PRO A 19 -5.06 -7.42 3.31
N SER A 20 -3.97 -7.55 2.56
CA SER A 20 -3.51 -8.81 1.95
C SER A 20 -2.52 -9.58 2.83
N MET A 21 -2.00 -8.94 3.88
CA MET A 21 -0.93 -9.47 4.69
C MET A 21 -1.43 -10.25 5.90
N ARG A 22 -0.70 -11.31 6.25
CA ARG A 22 -0.83 -12.01 7.51
C ARG A 22 -0.17 -11.20 8.63
N ARG A 23 -0.61 -11.42 9.87
CA ARG A 23 -0.06 -10.75 11.06
C ARG A 23 1.46 -10.85 11.18
N ARG A 24 2.05 -11.99 10.81
CA ARG A 24 3.51 -12.19 10.83
C ARG A 24 4.23 -11.28 9.83
N GLU A 25 3.67 -11.11 8.64
CA GLU A 25 4.23 -10.27 7.58
C GLU A 25 4.14 -8.79 8.00
N LEU A 26 3.00 -8.37 8.53
CA LEU A 26 2.81 -7.03 9.07
C LEU A 26 3.82 -6.69 10.17
N ASN A 27 4.09 -7.61 11.09
CA ASN A 27 5.10 -7.39 12.13
C ASN A 27 6.49 -7.14 11.53
N ILE A 28 6.90 -7.93 10.53
CA ILE A 28 8.20 -7.76 9.87
C ILE A 28 8.27 -6.38 9.19
N VAL A 29 7.21 -6.02 8.46
CA VAL A 29 7.12 -4.75 7.73
C VAL A 29 7.14 -3.55 8.68
N PHE A 30 6.39 -3.57 9.78
CA PHE A 30 6.39 -2.47 10.75
C PHE A 30 7.71 -2.33 11.50
N VAL A 31 8.39 -3.45 11.81
CA VAL A 31 9.74 -3.41 12.39
C VAL A 31 10.72 -2.78 11.40
N ALA A 32 10.66 -3.14 10.12
CA ALA A 32 11.51 -2.56 9.08
C ALA A 32 11.25 -1.05 8.91
N LEU A 33 9.99 -0.62 8.86
CA LEU A 33 9.62 0.81 8.84
C LEU A 33 10.16 1.56 10.06
N GLY A 34 10.00 1.01 11.26
CA GLY A 34 10.49 1.62 12.51
C GLY A 34 12.01 1.71 12.58
N ALA A 35 12.73 0.80 11.91
CA ALA A 35 14.17 0.81 11.78
C ALA A 35 14.69 1.72 10.65
N GLY A 36 13.79 2.28 9.82
CA GLY A 36 14.16 3.05 8.63
C GLY A 36 14.63 2.20 7.45
N ASP A 37 14.40 0.88 7.49
CA ASP A 37 14.70 -0.04 6.39
C ASP A 37 13.52 -0.08 5.40
N TYR A 38 13.42 0.98 4.61
CA TYR A 38 12.34 1.16 3.64
C TYR A 38 12.41 0.15 2.49
N TYR A 39 13.61 -0.32 2.13
CA TYR A 39 13.77 -1.36 1.12
C TYR A 39 13.09 -2.66 1.56
N THR A 40 13.41 -3.13 2.75
CA THR A 40 12.83 -4.37 3.27
C THR A 40 11.31 -4.23 3.46
N ALA A 41 10.84 -3.07 3.94
CA ALA A 41 9.41 -2.82 4.08
C ALA A 41 8.67 -2.88 2.74
N ILE A 42 9.19 -2.22 1.69
CA ILE A 42 8.61 -2.20 0.35
C ILE A 42 8.65 -3.61 -0.27
N ALA A 43 9.81 -4.27 -0.27
CA ALA A 43 9.98 -5.58 -0.88
C ALA A 43 9.05 -6.64 -0.25
N ALA A 44 8.96 -6.66 1.09
CA ALA A 44 8.07 -7.58 1.80
C ALA A 44 6.59 -7.28 1.50
N SER A 45 6.23 -6.01 1.34
CA SER A 45 4.86 -5.61 1.03
C SER A 45 4.42 -6.05 -0.35
N ILE A 46 5.24 -5.79 -1.38
CA ILE A 46 4.95 -6.21 -2.75
C ILE A 46 4.93 -7.73 -2.85
N ALA A 47 5.84 -8.43 -2.17
CA ALA A 47 5.85 -9.90 -2.13
C ALA A 47 4.54 -10.46 -1.54
N ALA A 48 4.07 -9.91 -0.42
CA ALA A 48 2.81 -10.34 0.20
C ALA A 48 1.60 -10.07 -0.71
N MET A 49 1.58 -8.93 -1.38
CA MET A 49 0.54 -8.60 -2.37
C MET A 49 0.55 -9.57 -3.56
N ASN A 50 1.73 -9.88 -4.11
CA ASN A 50 1.89 -10.85 -5.21
C ASN A 50 1.37 -12.24 -4.80
N HIS A 51 1.63 -12.66 -3.56
CA HIS A 51 1.08 -13.91 -3.01
C HIS A 51 -0.45 -13.89 -2.91
N ALA A 52 -1.04 -12.73 -2.61
CA ALA A 52 -2.49 -12.54 -2.55
C ALA A 52 -3.13 -12.27 -3.93
N GLN A 53 -2.33 -12.21 -5.01
CA GLN A 53 -2.77 -11.86 -6.37
C GLN A 53 -3.53 -10.53 -6.44
N ASN A 54 -3.16 -9.59 -5.58
CA ASN A 54 -3.73 -8.26 -5.57
C ASN A 54 -2.94 -7.33 -6.48
N SER A 55 -3.66 -6.38 -7.07
CA SER A 55 -3.06 -5.43 -7.98
C SER A 55 -2.52 -4.19 -7.29
N LEU A 56 -1.49 -3.63 -7.91
CA LEU A 56 -0.88 -2.37 -7.48
C LEU A 56 -1.50 -1.19 -8.26
N PRO A 57 -1.85 -0.07 -7.61
CA PRO A 57 -2.29 1.15 -8.30
C PRO A 57 -1.18 1.69 -9.19
N GLU A 58 -1.56 2.27 -10.33
CA GLU A 58 -0.61 2.79 -11.32
C GLU A 58 0.32 3.85 -10.72
N GLU A 59 -0.21 4.77 -9.93
CA GLU A 59 0.57 5.84 -9.30
C GLU A 59 1.61 5.29 -8.31
N LEU A 60 1.24 4.23 -7.57
CA LEU A 60 2.17 3.57 -6.65
C LEU A 60 3.25 2.80 -7.43
N ARG A 61 2.88 2.21 -8.58
CA ARG A 61 3.82 1.49 -9.46
C ARG A 61 4.88 2.43 -10.02
N ASP A 62 4.45 3.58 -10.51
CA ASP A 62 5.34 4.58 -11.07
C ASP A 62 6.28 5.13 -9.99
N GLY A 63 5.74 5.41 -8.80
CA GLY A 63 6.55 5.81 -7.65
C GLY A 63 7.60 4.76 -7.25
N LEU A 64 7.21 3.48 -7.20
CA LEU A 64 8.12 2.37 -6.90
C LEU A 64 9.18 2.15 -7.99
N THR A 65 8.82 2.33 -9.26
CA THR A 65 9.74 2.21 -10.40
C THR A 65 10.78 3.33 -10.37
N ALA A 66 10.33 4.58 -10.20
CA ALA A 66 11.22 5.73 -10.08
C ALA A 66 12.14 5.61 -8.85
N TRP A 67 11.64 5.05 -7.75
CA TRP A 67 12.44 4.77 -6.57
C TRP A 67 13.46 3.64 -6.80
N ALA A 68 13.10 2.57 -7.53
CA ALA A 68 14.00 1.47 -7.87
C ALA A 68 15.19 1.94 -8.71
N ASP A 69 14.99 2.91 -9.61
CA ASP A 69 16.05 3.53 -10.41
C ASP A 69 17.09 4.28 -9.56
N LEU A 70 16.75 4.69 -8.33
CA LEU A 70 17.66 5.35 -7.40
C LEU A 70 18.48 4.35 -6.56
N ILE A 71 18.18 3.05 -6.64
CA ILE A 71 18.90 2.01 -5.90
C ILE A 71 20.25 1.76 -6.58
N MET A 72 21.33 2.05 -5.86
CA MET A 72 22.70 1.89 -6.36
C MET A 72 23.13 0.41 -6.47
N ASP A 73 22.56 -0.48 -5.65
CA ASP A 73 22.87 -1.91 -5.66
C ASP A 73 22.07 -2.65 -6.75
N PRO A 74 22.73 -3.22 -7.79
CA PRO A 74 22.03 -3.84 -8.92
C PRO A 74 21.21 -5.07 -8.53
N LEU A 75 21.65 -5.84 -7.52
CA LEU A 75 20.91 -7.02 -7.07
C LEU A 75 19.60 -6.63 -6.40
N SER A 76 19.66 -5.63 -5.52
CA SER A 76 18.49 -5.08 -4.84
C SER A 76 17.50 -4.45 -5.80
N ARG A 77 18.01 -3.73 -6.82
CA ARG A 77 17.20 -3.16 -7.91
C ARG A 77 16.48 -4.24 -8.70
N ASN A 78 17.22 -5.22 -9.25
CA ASN A 78 16.64 -6.32 -10.03
C ASN A 78 15.55 -7.06 -9.26
N ARG A 79 15.75 -7.27 -7.96
CA ARG A 79 14.76 -7.91 -7.09
C ARG A 79 13.47 -7.10 -6.97
N ILE A 80 13.56 -5.77 -6.84
CA ILE A 80 12.39 -4.90 -6.78
C ILE A 80 11.69 -4.86 -8.14
N ASP A 81 12.44 -4.74 -9.23
CA ASP A 81 11.89 -4.74 -10.58
C ASP A 81 11.13 -6.04 -10.87
N ASP A 82 11.68 -7.20 -10.48
CA ASP A 82 11.00 -8.49 -10.56
C ASP A 82 9.70 -8.53 -9.74
N LEU A 83 9.70 -7.93 -8.55
CA LEU A 83 8.52 -7.86 -7.70
C LEU A 83 7.44 -6.96 -8.30
N ILE A 84 7.82 -5.82 -8.86
CA ILE A 84 6.93 -4.88 -9.54
C ILE A 84 6.37 -5.50 -10.83
N ALA A 85 7.20 -6.17 -11.62
CA ALA A 85 6.79 -6.80 -12.87
C ALA A 85 5.78 -7.94 -12.67
N ARG A 86 5.83 -8.62 -11.51
CA ARG A 86 4.88 -9.68 -11.14
C ARG A 86 3.57 -9.14 -10.57
N ALA A 87 3.54 -7.90 -10.12
CA ALA A 87 2.32 -7.27 -9.63
C ALA A 87 1.38 -7.04 -10.82
N SER A 88 0.17 -7.59 -10.75
CA SER A 88 -0.87 -7.25 -11.70
C SER A 88 -1.20 -5.76 -11.58
N VAL A 89 -1.38 -5.08 -12.71
CA VAL A 89 -1.77 -3.67 -12.73
C VAL A 89 -3.28 -3.62 -12.89
N THR A 90 -3.96 -2.96 -11.96
CA THR A 90 -5.35 -2.56 -12.19
C THR A 90 -5.31 -1.12 -12.67
N PRO A 91 -5.87 -0.80 -13.85
CA PRO A 91 -6.08 0.61 -14.21
C PRO A 91 -6.95 1.25 -13.13
N ALA A 92 -6.48 2.37 -12.57
CA ALA A 92 -7.04 2.98 -11.37
C ALA A 92 -8.59 3.05 -11.40
N PRO A 93 -9.30 2.71 -10.31
CA PRO A 93 -10.65 3.20 -10.13
C PRO A 93 -10.57 4.70 -9.82
N ILE A 94 -11.14 5.48 -10.75
CA ILE A 94 -11.72 6.85 -10.69
C ILE A 94 -11.90 7.41 -9.25
N PRO A 95 -11.65 8.72 -9.03
CA PRO A 95 -10.95 9.27 -7.86
C PRO A 95 -11.72 9.18 -6.54
N LEU A 96 -10.99 9.42 -5.45
CA LEU A 96 -11.46 9.69 -4.10
C LEU A 96 -12.56 10.78 -4.10
N THR A 97 -13.77 10.36 -4.44
CA THR A 97 -14.95 11.16 -4.18
C THR A 97 -15.05 11.21 -2.67
N ARG A 98 -15.07 12.44 -2.16
CA ARG A 98 -15.37 12.83 -0.79
C ARG A 98 -16.21 11.79 -0.07
N CYS A 99 -15.87 11.58 1.19
CA CYS A 99 -16.74 10.99 2.20
C CYS A 99 -18.12 11.68 2.17
N ASP A 100 -19.04 11.22 1.32
CA ASP A 100 -20.46 11.37 1.55
C ASP A 100 -20.84 10.28 2.55
N VAL A 101 -20.50 10.55 3.82
CA VAL A 101 -21.20 9.91 4.93
C VAL A 101 -22.63 10.44 4.85
N PRO A 102 -23.66 9.61 4.61
CA PRO A 102 -25.03 10.03 4.89
C PRO A 102 -25.08 10.24 6.39
N LEU A 103 -25.16 11.50 6.83
CA LEU A 103 -25.47 11.81 8.22
C LEU A 103 -26.81 11.14 8.52
N ASP A 104 -26.77 10.20 9.45
CA ASP A 104 -27.86 9.48 10.07
C ASP A 104 -29.21 10.22 9.97
N ARG A 105 -30.13 9.62 9.22
CA ARG A 105 -31.57 9.81 9.45
C ARG A 105 -31.83 9.33 10.89
N PRO A 106 -32.38 10.16 11.79
CA PRO A 106 -32.76 9.67 13.11
C PRO A 106 -33.90 8.64 12.97
N PRO A 107 -33.95 7.61 13.82
CA PRO A 107 -35.00 6.60 13.77
C PRO A 107 -36.36 7.23 14.08
N GLU A 108 -37.32 7.05 13.17
CA GLU A 108 -38.73 7.41 13.38
C GLU A 108 -39.27 6.63 14.59
N ARG A 109 -39.63 7.36 15.65
CA ARG A 109 -40.32 6.76 16.80
C ARG A 109 -41.75 6.38 16.39
N PRO A 110 -42.24 5.18 16.70
CA PRO A 110 -43.64 4.84 16.48
C PRO A 110 -44.54 5.71 17.36
N ARG A 111 -45.47 6.43 16.73
CA ARG A 111 -46.55 7.17 17.39
C ARG A 111 -47.39 6.17 18.21
N ARG A 112 -47.32 6.25 19.54
CA ARG A 112 -48.33 5.64 20.40
C ARG A 112 -49.57 6.52 20.38
N MET A 113 -50.63 6.04 19.73
CA MET A 113 -52.00 6.49 19.96
C MET A 113 -52.48 5.91 21.28
N ARG A 114 -52.83 6.78 22.23
CA ARG A 114 -54.01 6.70 23.10
C ARG A 114 -54.15 8.00 23.87
#